data_AF-A0A963MPB9-F1
#
_entry.id   AF-A0A963MPB9-F1
#
_cell.length_a   1.000
_cell.length_b   1.000
_cell.length_c   1.000
_cell.angle_alpha   90.00
_cell.angle_beta   90.00
_cell.angle_gamma   90.00
#
_symmetry.space_group_name_H-M   'P 1'
#
loop_
_entity.id
_entity.type
_entity.pdbx_description
1 polymer ?
#
loop_
_entity_poly.entity_id
_entity_poly.type
_entity_poly.pdbx_seq_one_letter_code
_entity_poly.pdbx_strand_id
1 'polypeptide(L)'
;MKRFLSAFIALVGLAWGVEMLSATGAVASAPGNPWAVREHALTLTGLGSFALMSLAMVLATRPARLERFFGGMDRIYRVHKWAGILAVGFAALHWLVELSDDLIKTLWGREGRLPKDHGGGLLEAMRDVAEELGEFAIYALLAMLVLTLWKRFPFRIWRYVHKGMPV
;
A
#
# COMPACT_ATOMS: atom_id res chain seq x y z
N MET A 1 10.29 14.31 11.80
CA MET A 1 9.15 13.37 11.59
C MET A 1 8.60 13.49 10.20
N LYS A 2 7.93 14.61 9.85
CA LYS A 2 7.38 14.82 8.49
C LYS A 2 8.44 14.59 7.41
N ARG A 3 9.65 15.13 7.61
CA ARG A 3 10.82 14.92 6.74
C ARG A 3 11.22 13.46 6.52
N PHE A 4 11.13 12.61 7.55
CA PHE A 4 11.49 11.19 7.44
C PHE A 4 10.44 10.44 6.61
N LEU A 5 9.16 10.62 6.96
CA LEU A 5 8.08 9.95 6.26
C LEU A 5 7.98 10.40 4.79
N SER A 6 8.17 11.70 4.53
CA SER A 6 8.22 12.23 3.16
C SER A 6 9.43 11.68 2.40
N ALA A 7 10.60 11.57 3.03
CA ALA A 7 11.78 10.99 2.40
C ALA A 7 11.59 9.50 2.10
N PHE A 8 10.95 8.75 3.01
CA PHE A 8 10.63 7.33 2.79
C PHE A 8 9.65 7.15 1.63
N ILE A 9 8.58 7.93 1.58
CA ILE A 9 7.61 7.89 0.47
C ILE A 9 8.28 8.33 -0.84
N ALA A 10 9.12 9.37 -0.80
CA ALA A 10 9.89 9.79 -1.97
C ALA A 10 10.84 8.69 -2.45
N LEU A 11 11.50 7.97 -1.55
CA LEU A 11 12.36 6.83 -1.91
C LEU A 11 11.56 5.72 -2.60
N VAL A 12 10.39 5.38 -2.07
CA VAL A 12 9.49 4.38 -2.69
C VAL A 12 9.02 4.86 -4.08
N GLY A 13 8.63 6.13 -4.20
CA GLY A 13 8.24 6.74 -5.47
C GLY A 13 9.39 6.82 -6.47
N LEU A 14 10.63 7.05 -6.02
CA LEU A 14 11.83 7.01 -6.85
C LEU A 14 12.13 5.59 -7.31
N ALA A 15 11.99 4.57 -6.46
CA ALA A 15 12.17 3.18 -6.84
C ALA A 15 11.16 2.77 -7.92
N TRP A 16 9.89 3.16 -7.77
CA TRP A 16 8.88 3.00 -8.81
C TRP A 16 9.23 3.78 -10.09
N GLY A 17 9.73 5.01 -9.97
CA GLY A 17 10.16 5.80 -11.12
C GLY A 17 11.33 5.18 -11.87
N VAL A 18 12.30 4.60 -11.16
CA VAL A 18 13.43 3.86 -11.75
C VAL A 18 12.93 2.62 -12.48
N GLU A 19 11.97 1.88 -11.92
CA GLU A 19 11.33 0.75 -12.61
C GLU A 19 10.63 1.21 -13.89
N MET A 20 9.88 2.32 -13.84
CA MET A 20 9.23 2.90 -15.01
C MET A 20 10.24 3.31 -16.11
N LEU A 21 11.45 3.73 -15.74
CA LEU A 21 12.54 4.07 -16.66
C LEU A 21 13.28 2.83 -17.18
N SER A 22 13.30 1.75 -16.39
CA SER A 22 14.06 0.52 -16.65
C SER A 22 13.23 -0.54 -17.38
N ALA A 23 11.89 -0.45 -17.31
CA ALA A 23 10.97 -1.33 -18.01
C ALA A 23 11.10 -1.16 -19.53
N THR A 24 11.88 -2.04 -20.15
CA THR A 24 12.08 -2.14 -21.61
C THR A 24 10.95 -2.87 -22.35
N GLY A 25 9.85 -3.23 -21.69
CA GLY A 25 8.74 -3.99 -22.29
C GLY A 25 7.38 -3.34 -22.09
N ALA A 26 6.66 -3.11 -23.18
CA ALA A 26 5.21 -2.84 -23.39
C ALA A 26 4.46 -1.79 -22.54
N VAL A 27 4.87 -1.55 -21.29
CA VAL A 27 4.35 -0.56 -20.35
C VAL A 27 5.00 0.81 -20.58
N ALA A 28 6.09 0.87 -21.36
CA ALA A 28 6.71 2.10 -21.79
C ALA A 28 5.74 2.91 -22.67
N SER A 29 5.09 3.89 -22.02
CA SER A 29 4.70 5.17 -22.60
C SER A 29 3.79 5.13 -23.82
N ALA A 30 2.49 4.93 -23.58
CA ALA A 30 1.49 5.67 -24.34
C ALA A 30 0.89 6.75 -23.41
N PRO A 31 1.45 7.97 -23.38
CA PRO A 31 0.78 9.10 -22.73
C PRO A 31 -0.64 9.20 -23.33
N GLY A 32 -1.65 8.81 -22.55
CA GLY A 32 -3.04 8.74 -23.01
C GLY A 32 -3.69 7.36 -23.04
N ASN A 33 -2.96 6.26 -22.82
CA ASN A 33 -3.59 4.94 -22.64
C ASN A 33 -4.11 4.78 -21.19
N PRO A 34 -5.45 4.73 -20.97
CA PRO A 34 -6.01 4.62 -19.63
C PRO A 34 -5.63 3.31 -18.93
N TRP A 35 -5.38 2.23 -19.68
CA TRP A 35 -4.94 0.95 -19.13
C TRP A 35 -3.53 1.00 -18.56
N ALA A 36 -2.62 1.70 -19.23
CA ALA A 36 -1.25 1.91 -18.71
C ALA A 36 -1.27 2.80 -17.46
N VAL A 37 -2.10 3.85 -17.44
CA VAL A 37 -2.28 4.71 -16.27
C VAL A 37 -2.82 3.91 -15.08
N ARG A 38 -3.82 3.05 -15.30
CA ARG A 38 -4.35 2.15 -14.27
C ARG A 38 -3.28 1.23 -13.72
N GLU A 39 -2.49 0.59 -14.58
CA GLU A 39 -1.43 -0.32 -14.16
C GLU A 39 -0.39 0.38 -13.29
N HIS A 40 0.12 1.53 -13.73
CA HIS A 40 1.06 2.33 -12.93
C HIS A 40 0.46 2.76 -11.60
N ALA A 41 -0.82 3.15 -11.58
CA ALA A 41 -1.52 3.53 -10.37
C ALA A 41 -1.68 2.34 -9.41
N LEU A 42 -2.01 1.14 -9.91
CA LEU A 42 -2.07 -0.09 -9.11
C LEU A 42 -0.72 -0.40 -8.47
N THR A 43 0.35 -0.43 -9.28
CA THR A 43 1.70 -0.72 -8.79
C THR A 43 2.14 0.29 -7.74
N LEU A 44 2.00 1.59 -8.02
CA LEU A 44 2.48 2.65 -7.12
C LEU A 44 1.71 2.67 -5.80
N THR A 45 0.38 2.55 -5.85
CA THR A 45 -0.46 2.54 -4.64
C THR A 45 -0.25 1.27 -3.81
N GLY A 46 -0.16 0.11 -4.45
CA GLY A 46 0.12 -1.16 -3.79
C GLY A 46 1.50 -1.17 -3.12
N LEU A 47 2.54 -0.75 -3.85
CA LEU A 47 3.90 -0.63 -3.33
C LEU A 47 3.98 0.36 -2.16
N GLY A 48 3.31 1.52 -2.28
CA GLY A 48 3.23 2.52 -1.23
C GLY A 48 2.59 1.99 0.05
N SER A 49 1.46 1.29 -0.08
CA SER A 49 0.79 0.60 1.04
C SER A 49 1.72 -0.41 1.70
N PHE A 50 2.29 -1.32 0.91
CA PHE A 50 3.15 -2.39 1.39
C PHE A 50 4.41 -1.87 2.11
N ALA A 51 5.07 -0.86 1.54
CA ALA A 51 6.27 -0.27 2.11
C ALA A 51 5.98 0.46 3.43
N LEU A 52 4.89 1.23 3.51
CA LEU A 52 4.50 1.94 4.74
C LEU A 52 4.03 0.98 5.82
N MET A 53 3.35 -0.10 5.45
CA MET A 53 2.98 -1.15 6.38
C MET A 53 4.22 -1.83 6.95
N SER A 54 5.14 -2.25 6.08
CA SER A 54 6.44 -2.83 6.47
C SER A 54 7.22 -1.92 7.42
N LEU A 55 7.25 -0.61 7.14
CA LEU A 55 7.86 0.37 8.03
C LEU A 55 7.17 0.38 9.40
N ALA A 56 5.85 0.37 9.45
CA ALA A 56 5.11 0.35 10.71
C ALA A 56 5.46 -0.87 11.58
N MET A 57 5.78 -2.04 10.98
CA MET A 57 6.11 -3.28 11.73
C MET A 57 7.49 -3.19 12.33
N VAL A 58 8.44 -2.72 11.53
CA VAL A 58 9.79 -2.44 12.01
C VAL A 58 9.73 -1.47 13.18
N LEU A 59 8.91 -0.41 13.10
CA LEU A 59 8.69 0.52 14.23
C LEU A 59 8.04 -0.16 15.45
N ALA A 60 7.10 -1.10 15.24
CA ALA A 60 6.41 -1.81 16.31
C ALA A 60 7.33 -2.74 17.11
N THR A 61 8.39 -3.28 16.50
CA THR A 61 9.40 -4.11 17.18
C THR A 61 10.32 -3.35 18.16
N ARG A 62 10.23 -2.02 18.21
CA ARG A 62 11.03 -1.13 19.09
C ARG A 62 12.54 -1.38 19.06
N PRO A 63 13.19 -1.35 17.89
CA PRO A 63 14.64 -1.56 17.82
C PRO A 63 15.40 -0.39 18.49
N ALA A 64 16.26 -0.72 19.46
CA ALA A 64 17.00 0.27 20.26
C ALA A 64 17.86 1.25 19.41
N ARG A 65 18.41 0.79 18.28
CA ARG A 65 19.16 1.64 17.34
C ARG A 65 18.28 2.72 16.71
N LEU A 66 17.06 2.35 16.37
CA LEU A 66 16.10 3.23 15.72
C LEU A 66 15.52 4.23 16.71
N GLU A 67 15.29 3.81 17.96
CA GLU A 67 14.89 4.72 19.03
C GLU A 67 15.91 5.84 19.26
N ARG A 68 17.21 5.51 19.26
CA ARG A 68 18.29 6.49 19.32
C ARG A 68 18.28 7.44 18.12
N PHE A 69 18.09 6.91 16.90
CA PHE A 69 17.97 7.74 15.69
C PHE A 69 16.81 8.75 15.80
N PHE A 70 15.64 8.29 16.23
CA PHE A 70 14.46 9.14 16.32
C PHE A 70 14.49 10.07 17.54
N GLY A 71 15.38 9.84 18.51
CA GLY A 71 15.47 10.64 19.73
C GLY A 71 14.30 10.39 20.67
N GLY A 72 13.85 9.12 20.77
CA GLY A 72 12.87 8.67 21.77
C GLY A 72 11.57 8.08 21.20
N MET A 73 10.86 7.37 22.08
CA MET A 73 9.68 6.58 21.77
C MET A 73 8.49 7.41 21.24
N ASP A 74 8.30 8.64 21.74
CA ASP A 74 7.23 9.54 21.27
C ASP A 74 7.32 9.84 19.77
N ARG A 75 8.55 9.92 19.27
CA ARG A 75 8.78 10.21 17.85
C ARG A 75 8.49 8.98 17.00
N ILE A 76 8.90 7.79 17.45
CA ILE A 76 8.55 6.53 16.79
C ILE A 76 7.03 6.35 16.76
N TYR A 77 6.35 6.58 17.88
CA TYR A 77 4.88 6.48 17.95
C TYR A 77 4.20 7.37 16.91
N ARG A 78 4.63 8.62 16.79
CA ARG A 78 4.06 9.54 15.79
C ARG A 78 4.34 9.09 14.36
N VAL A 79 5.53 8.56 14.07
CA VAL A 79 5.84 8.02 12.73
C VAL A 79 5.01 6.77 12.45
N HIS A 80 4.90 5.84 13.39
CA HIS A 80 4.07 4.64 13.26
C HIS A 80 2.59 4.99 13.01
N LYS A 81 2.03 5.94 13.78
CA LYS A 81 0.66 6.42 13.57
C LYS A 81 0.45 6.94 12.14
N TRP A 82 1.33 7.81 11.67
CA TRP A 82 1.19 8.37 10.31
C TRP A 82 1.49 7.34 9.23
N ALA A 83 2.45 6.43 9.44
CA ALA A 83 2.73 5.34 8.52
C ALA A 83 1.50 4.43 8.37
N GLY A 84 0.84 4.05 9.48
CA GLY A 84 -0.38 3.26 9.44
C GLY A 84 -1.55 3.96 8.73
N ILE A 85 -1.79 5.24 9.03
CA ILE A 85 -2.84 6.02 8.35
C ILE A 85 -2.58 6.10 6.84
N LEU A 86 -1.34 6.39 6.44
CA LEU A 86 -0.98 6.47 5.03
C LEU A 86 -1.00 5.11 4.35
N ALA A 87 -0.54 4.04 5.00
CA ALA A 87 -0.58 2.68 4.48
C ALA A 87 -2.02 2.28 4.13
N VAL A 88 -2.96 2.44 5.07
CA VAL A 88 -4.38 2.15 4.82
C VAL A 88 -4.97 3.09 3.76
N GLY A 89 -4.55 4.36 3.72
CA GLY A 89 -4.94 5.30 2.66
C GLY A 89 -4.50 4.83 1.27
N PHE A 90 -3.25 4.38 1.11
CA PHE A 90 -2.75 3.81 -0.13
C PHE A 90 -3.44 2.48 -0.47
N ALA A 91 -3.74 1.64 0.52
CA ALA A 91 -4.49 0.41 0.31
C ALA A 91 -5.91 0.69 -0.20
N ALA A 92 -6.58 1.72 0.34
CA ALA A 92 -7.88 2.16 -0.14
C ALA A 92 -7.80 2.72 -1.58
N LEU A 93 -6.77 3.51 -1.88
CA LEU A 93 -6.52 3.98 -3.25
C LEU A 93 -6.26 2.83 -4.22
N HIS A 94 -5.45 1.84 -3.81
CA HIS A 94 -5.17 0.65 -4.60
C HIS A 94 -6.47 -0.10 -4.94
N TRP A 95 -7.33 -0.31 -3.95
CA TRP A 95 -8.64 -0.94 -4.16
C TRP A 95 -9.57 -0.12 -5.08
N LEU A 96 -9.60 1.22 -4.94
CA LEU A 96 -10.36 2.11 -5.83
C LEU A 96 -9.86 2.05 -7.28
N VAL A 97 -8.54 1.96 -7.48
CA VAL A 97 -7.94 1.80 -8.81
C VAL A 97 -8.29 0.42 -9.37
N GLU A 98 -8.29 -0.63 -8.56
CA GLU A 98 -8.69 -1.97 -9.00
C GLU A 98 -10.14 -1.95 -9.50
N LEU A 99 -11.05 -1.34 -8.73
CA LEU A 99 -12.46 -1.16 -9.08
C LEU A 99 -12.70 -0.31 -10.34
N SER A 100 -11.72 0.49 -10.76
CA SER A 100 -11.83 1.33 -11.97
C SER A 100 -11.87 0.53 -13.28
N ASP A 101 -11.61 -0.78 -13.24
CA ASP A 101 -11.57 -1.66 -14.42
C ASP A 101 -12.83 -1.53 -15.30
N ASP A 102 -14.02 -1.59 -14.68
CA ASP A 102 -15.28 -1.47 -15.42
C ASP A 102 -15.54 -0.06 -15.93
N LEU A 103 -15.17 0.97 -15.15
CA LEU A 103 -15.27 2.36 -15.58
C LEU A 103 -14.42 2.60 -16.84
N ILE A 104 -13.17 2.14 -16.85
CA ILE A 104 -12.28 2.28 -18.01
C ILE A 104 -12.81 1.50 -19.22
N LYS A 105 -13.32 0.26 -19.01
CA LYS A 105 -13.97 -0.51 -20.09
C LYS A 105 -15.13 0.26 -20.71
N THR A 106 -15.98 0.91 -19.92
CA THR A 106 -17.16 1.61 -20.43
C THR A 106 -16.82 2.88 -21.22
N LEU A 107 -15.77 3.60 -20.80
CA LEU A 107 -15.41 4.91 -21.38
C LEU A 107 -14.42 4.80 -22.55
N TRP A 108 -13.48 3.85 -22.50
CA TRP A 108 -12.41 3.70 -23.49
C TRP A 108 -12.35 2.32 -24.16
N GLY A 109 -13.21 1.37 -23.76
CA GLY A 109 -13.17 0.02 -24.28
C GLY A 109 -11.97 -0.79 -23.76
N ARG A 110 -11.67 -1.90 -24.43
CA ARG A 110 -10.56 -2.82 -24.08
C ARG A 110 -9.29 -2.60 -24.89
N GLU A 111 -9.32 -1.64 -25.83
CA GLU A 111 -8.17 -1.33 -26.67
C GLU A 111 -7.01 -0.81 -25.83
N GLY A 112 -5.81 -1.31 -26.08
CA GLY A 112 -4.62 -0.95 -25.31
C GLY A 112 -4.52 -1.59 -23.92
N ARG A 113 -5.42 -2.52 -23.55
CA ARG A 113 -5.27 -3.31 -22.32
C ARG A 113 -4.00 -4.15 -22.39
N LEU A 114 -3.16 -4.00 -21.37
CA LEU A 114 -1.92 -4.76 -21.26
C LEU A 114 -2.23 -6.26 -21.12
N PRO A 115 -1.48 -7.15 -21.80
CA PRO A 115 -1.59 -8.59 -21.57
C PRO A 115 -1.35 -8.87 -20.09
N LYS A 116 -2.23 -9.68 -19.49
CA LYS A 116 -1.96 -10.17 -18.13
C LYS A 116 -0.90 -11.26 -18.26
N ASP A 117 0.30 -11.01 -17.78
CA ASP A 117 1.27 -12.08 -17.56
C ASP A 117 0.93 -12.78 -16.25
N HIS A 118 0.67 -14.07 -16.32
CA HIS A 118 0.23 -14.91 -15.19
C HIS A 118 1.39 -15.68 -14.57
N GLY A 119 2.59 -15.62 -15.16
CA GLY A 119 3.78 -16.19 -14.55
C GLY A 119 3.71 -17.71 -14.36
N GLY A 120 3.08 -18.47 -15.25
CA GLY A 120 2.95 -19.92 -15.09
C GLY A 120 2.18 -20.35 -13.82
N GLY A 121 2.02 -21.67 -13.63
CA GLY A 121 1.02 -22.20 -12.70
C GLY A 121 1.20 -21.83 -11.21
N LEU A 122 2.43 -21.74 -10.71
CA LEU A 122 2.68 -21.40 -9.30
C LEU A 122 2.42 -19.92 -9.00
N LEU A 123 2.86 -19.00 -9.87
CA LEU A 123 2.67 -17.57 -9.64
C LEU A 123 1.19 -17.21 -9.77
N GLU A 124 0.47 -17.83 -10.69
CA GLU A 124 -0.98 -17.66 -10.79
C GLU A 124 -1.69 -18.15 -9.52
N ALA A 125 -1.36 -19.34 -9.01
CA ALA A 125 -1.95 -19.82 -7.76
C ALA A 125 -1.64 -18.90 -6.55
N MET A 126 -0.43 -18.32 -6.50
CA MET A 126 -0.07 -17.36 -5.45
C MET A 126 -0.83 -16.04 -5.60
N ARG A 127 -1.07 -15.60 -6.83
CA ARG A 127 -1.86 -14.41 -7.14
C ARG A 127 -3.31 -14.59 -6.69
N ASP A 128 -3.94 -15.72 -7.02
CA ASP A 128 -5.33 -16.00 -6.62
C ASP A 128 -5.48 -15.97 -5.10
N VAL A 129 -4.56 -16.60 -4.37
CA VAL A 129 -4.53 -16.57 -2.90
C VAL A 129 -4.32 -15.15 -2.38
N ALA A 130 -3.44 -14.37 -3.01
CA ALA A 130 -3.18 -12.99 -2.62
C ALA A 130 -4.40 -12.08 -2.86
N GLU A 131 -5.16 -12.32 -3.93
CA GLU A 131 -6.40 -11.60 -4.25
C GLU A 131 -7.46 -11.87 -3.18
N GLU A 132 -7.73 -13.14 -2.86
CA GLU A 132 -8.71 -13.53 -1.84
C GLU A 132 -8.35 -12.99 -0.44
N LEU A 133 -7.09 -13.16 -0.03
CA LEU A 133 -6.62 -12.63 1.26
C LEU A 133 -6.59 -11.10 1.27
N GLY A 134 -6.25 -10.48 0.15
CA GLY A 134 -6.18 -9.03 -0.01
C GLY A 134 -7.54 -8.37 0.17
N GLU A 135 -8.59 -8.92 -0.42
CA GLU A 135 -9.96 -8.45 -0.25
C GLU A 135 -10.41 -8.50 1.22
N PHE A 136 -10.15 -9.62 1.90
CA PHE A 136 -10.47 -9.73 3.32
C PHE A 136 -9.65 -8.73 4.17
N ALA A 137 -8.36 -8.63 3.89
CA ALA A 137 -7.44 -7.78 4.64
C ALA A 137 -7.79 -6.29 4.52
N ILE A 138 -8.19 -5.80 3.34
CA ILE A 138 -8.54 -4.37 3.19
C ILE A 138 -9.76 -4.01 4.03
N TYR A 139 -10.78 -4.86 4.12
CA TYR A 139 -11.94 -4.61 4.99
C TYR A 139 -11.55 -4.57 6.46
N ALA A 140 -10.72 -5.51 6.91
CA ALA A 140 -10.22 -5.53 8.27
C ALA A 140 -9.39 -4.27 8.60
N LEU A 141 -8.52 -3.85 7.68
CA LEU A 141 -7.68 -2.65 7.84
C LEU A 141 -8.50 -1.36 7.87
N LEU A 142 -9.51 -1.22 7.00
CA LEU A 142 -10.41 -0.06 7.01
C LEU A 142 -11.23 0.01 8.30
N ALA A 143 -11.79 -1.11 8.75
CA ALA A 143 -12.49 -1.20 10.03
C ALA A 143 -11.55 -0.79 11.19
N MET A 144 -10.31 -1.30 11.18
CA MET A 144 -9.32 -0.97 12.20
C MET A 144 -8.87 0.49 12.18
N LEU A 145 -8.76 1.11 11.00
CA LEU A 145 -8.47 2.53 10.88
C LEU A 145 -9.59 3.36 11.52
N VAL A 146 -10.86 3.03 11.23
CA VAL A 146 -12.02 3.69 11.84
C VAL A 146 -12.00 3.53 13.36
N LEU A 147 -11.82 2.31 13.87
CA LEU A 147 -11.73 2.03 15.31
C LEU A 147 -10.57 2.79 15.98
N THR A 148 -9.42 2.89 15.32
CA THR A 148 -8.22 3.53 15.88
C THR A 148 -8.33 5.06 15.88
N LEU A 149 -9.06 5.65 14.92
CA LEU A 149 -9.33 7.09 14.89
C LEU A 149 -10.53 7.48 15.76
N TRP A 150 -11.37 6.51 16.14
CA TRP A 150 -12.53 6.74 16.99
C TRP A 150 -12.12 7.02 18.43
N LYS A 151 -12.05 8.32 18.78
CA LYS A 151 -11.61 8.81 20.10
C LYS A 151 -12.40 8.26 21.30
N ARG A 152 -13.64 7.80 21.13
CA ARG A 152 -14.48 7.27 22.23
C ARG A 152 -14.30 5.76 22.43
N PHE A 153 -13.58 5.08 21.55
CA PHE A 153 -13.41 3.64 21.64
C PHE A 153 -12.50 3.27 22.84
N PRO A 154 -12.88 2.33 23.72
CA PRO A 154 -12.12 2.03 24.94
C PRO A 154 -10.72 1.48 24.64
N PHE A 155 -9.69 2.13 25.19
CA PHE A 155 -8.29 1.73 24.99
C PHE A 155 -8.00 0.28 25.42
N ARG A 156 -8.66 -0.19 26.49
CA ARG A 156 -8.49 -1.56 27.00
C ARG A 156 -8.88 -2.62 25.98
N ILE A 157 -9.88 -2.35 25.14
CA ILE A 157 -10.29 -3.28 24.08
C ILE A 157 -9.39 -3.07 22.87
N TRP A 158 -9.18 -1.81 22.48
CA TRP A 158 -8.34 -1.44 21.34
C TRP A 158 -6.97 -2.10 21.35
N ARG A 159 -6.28 -2.16 22.50
CA ARG A 159 -4.95 -2.78 22.59
C ARG A 159 -4.94 -4.25 22.15
N TYR A 160 -6.02 -5.00 22.40
CA TYR A 160 -6.08 -6.43 22.07
C TYR A 160 -6.47 -6.61 20.60
N VAL A 161 -7.43 -5.82 20.13
CA VAL A 161 -7.82 -5.83 18.71
C VAL A 161 -6.64 -5.42 17.84
N HIS A 162 -5.92 -4.36 18.21
CA HIS A 162 -4.72 -3.90 17.49
C HIS A 162 -3.58 -4.92 17.54
N LYS A 163 -3.43 -5.67 18.64
CA LYS A 163 -2.43 -6.75 18.75
C LYS A 163 -2.76 -7.96 17.87
N GLY A 164 -4.04 -8.14 17.52
CA GLY A 164 -4.49 -9.19 16.61
C GLY A 164 -4.12 -8.93 15.15
N MET A 165 -3.67 -7.72 14.80
CA MET A 165 -3.03 -7.47 13.52
C MET A 165 -1.55 -7.87 13.67
N PRO A 166 -1.06 -8.93 12.99
CA PRO A 166 0.37 -9.20 12.84
C PRO A 166 0.91 -8.19 11.83
N VAL A 167 0.84 -6.96 12.27
CA VAL A 167 1.25 -5.77 11.58
C VAL A 167 2.17 -5.13 12.65
#